data_AF-A0A9P6XPU2-F1
#
_entry.id   AF-A0A9P6XPU2-F1
#
_cell.length_a   1.000
_cell.length_b   1.000
_cell.length_c   1.000
_cell.angle_alpha   90.00
_cell.angle_beta   90.00
_cell.angle_gamma   90.00
#
_symmetry.space_group_name_H-M   'P 1'
#
loop_
_entity.id
_entity.type
_entity.pdbx_description
1 polymer ?
#
loop_
_entity_poly.entity_id
_entity_poly.type
_entity_poly.pdbx_seq_one_letter_code
_entity_poly.pdbx_strand_id
1 'polypeptide(L)'
;MATLCVGQSPLGPGLWRANPVLAHNKDYQSQLYQKLTKVLEHLPSHLDFQAQWDHVKAAVKQFTRKFATDYDDWRTNTLKELQRRRNRLLRSQPSLGIRLQFLPVIDQQISALQQELTDIASLKAGVRWREKGGR
;
A
#
# COMPACT_ATOMS: atom_id res chain seq x y z
N MET A 1 21.53 12.24 2.04
CA MET A 1 21.05 10.85 1.81
C MET A 1 20.26 10.45 3.06
N ALA A 2 18.93 10.60 3.04
CA ALA A 2 18.08 10.27 4.18
C ALA A 2 17.55 8.84 4.01
N THR A 3 18.08 7.91 4.80
CA THR A 3 17.64 6.52 4.83
C THR A 3 16.31 6.44 5.58
N LEU A 4 15.24 6.04 4.89
CA LEU A 4 13.93 5.79 5.49
C LEU A 4 13.99 4.45 6.24
N CYS A 5 14.41 4.48 7.50
CA CYS A 5 14.39 3.29 8.38
C CYS A 5 12.94 2.95 8.76
N VAL A 6 12.34 1.98 8.07
CA VAL A 6 11.02 1.45 8.43
C VAL A 6 11.21 0.19 9.28
N GLY A 7 10.85 0.26 10.57
CA GLY A 7 10.65 -0.93 11.42
C GLY A 7 11.37 -0.95 12.76
N GLN A 8 12.43 -0.15 12.94
CA GLN A 8 13.18 -0.08 14.20
C GLN A 8 13.60 1.36 14.45
N SER A 9 12.74 2.13 15.13
CA SER A 9 13.16 3.39 15.73
C SER A 9 12.99 3.26 17.25
N PRO A 10 14.02 3.57 18.06
CA PRO A 10 13.92 3.62 19.52
C PRO A 10 13.05 4.78 20.03
N LEU A 11 12.56 5.62 19.11
CA LEU A 11 11.68 6.75 19.41
C LEU A 11 10.28 6.21 19.71
N GLY A 12 9.78 6.52 20.91
CA GLY A 12 8.61 5.92 21.56
C GLY A 12 7.26 6.03 20.82
N PRO A 13 6.13 5.78 21.52
CA PRO A 13 4.78 5.76 20.93
C PRO A 13 4.44 7.15 20.38
N GLY A 14 4.56 7.30 19.06
CA GLY A 14 4.44 8.60 18.39
C GLY A 14 4.89 8.57 16.93
N LEU A 15 5.75 7.62 16.54
CA LEU A 15 6.03 7.38 15.13
C LEU A 15 4.81 6.76 14.44
N TRP A 16 4.32 7.47 13.42
CA TRP A 16 3.36 6.92 12.49
C TRP A 16 4.01 5.79 11.69
N ARG A 17 3.62 4.54 11.99
CA ARG A 17 4.06 3.36 11.26
C ARG A 17 3.23 3.23 9.98
N ALA A 18 3.70 3.85 8.91
CA ALA A 18 3.08 3.70 7.59
C ALA A 18 3.22 2.24 7.11
N ASN A 19 2.27 1.79 6.28
CA ASN A 19 2.37 0.49 5.63
C ASN A 19 3.53 0.54 4.62
N PRO A 20 4.62 -0.24 4.81
CA PRO A 20 5.77 -0.19 3.89
C PRO A 20 5.39 -0.58 2.46
N VAL A 21 4.34 -1.39 2.26
CA VAL A 21 3.86 -1.72 0.91
C VAL A 21 3.37 -0.46 0.19
N LEU A 22 2.63 0.41 0.87
CA LEU A 22 2.22 1.70 0.31
C LEU A 22 3.43 2.60 0.05
N ALA A 23 4.42 2.62 0.96
CA ALA A 23 5.61 3.44 0.80
C ALA A 23 6.44 3.08 -0.45
N HIS A 24 6.39 1.83 -0.91
CA HIS A 24 7.07 1.40 -2.14
C HIS A 24 6.20 1.53 -3.41
N ASN A 25 4.89 1.79 -3.25
CA ASN A 25 3.97 1.98 -4.37
C ASN A 25 4.25 3.33 -5.06
N LYS A 26 4.57 3.29 -6.36
CA LYS A 26 4.94 4.49 -7.14
C LYS A 26 3.78 5.48 -7.32
N ASP A 27 2.56 4.97 -7.45
CA ASP A 27 1.38 5.81 -7.56
C ASP A 27 1.10 6.53 -6.23
N TYR A 28 1.23 5.82 -5.10
CA TYR A 28 1.17 6.43 -3.77
C TYR A 28 2.22 7.52 -3.60
N GLN A 29 3.48 7.26 -3.98
CA GLN A 29 4.57 8.25 -3.89
C GLN A 29 4.24 9.53 -4.70
N SER A 30 3.78 9.35 -5.94
CA SER A 30 3.43 10.46 -6.83
C SER A 30 2.26 11.29 -6.29
N GLN A 31 1.17 10.62 -5.89
CA GLN A 31 -0.02 11.30 -5.37
C GLN A 31 0.23 11.97 -4.01
N LEU A 32 1.02 11.34 -3.13
CA LEU A 32 1.42 11.92 -1.86
C LEU A 32 2.24 13.19 -2.08
N TYR A 33 3.20 13.15 -3.01
CA TYR A 33 4.00 14.32 -3.38
C TYR A 33 3.11 15.47 -3.85
N GLN A 34 2.21 15.21 -4.81
CA GLN A 34 1.27 16.23 -5.30
C GLN A 34 0.37 16.79 -4.19
N LYS A 35 -0.09 15.93 -3.27
CA LYS A 35 -0.92 16.35 -2.13
C LYS A 35 -0.12 17.24 -1.19
N LEU A 36 1.13 16.88 -0.88
CA LEU A 36 2.01 17.66 -0.03
C LEU A 36 2.31 19.04 -0.63
N THR A 37 2.65 19.11 -1.92
CA THR A 37 2.87 20.38 -2.62
C THR A 37 1.66 21.31 -2.46
N LYS A 38 0.46 20.80 -2.70
CA LYS A 38 -0.79 21.59 -2.53
C LYS A 38 -1.02 22.04 -1.09
N VAL A 39 -0.73 21.18 -0.11
CA VAL A 39 -0.88 21.53 1.32
C VAL A 39 0.11 22.61 1.72
N LEU A 40 1.34 22.56 1.20
CA LEU A 40 2.36 23.56 1.48
C LEU A 40 2.07 24.91 0.81
N GLU A 41 1.51 24.90 -0.41
CA GLU A 41 1.08 26.12 -1.11
C GLU A 41 -0.04 26.87 -0.36
N HIS A 42 -0.90 26.14 0.36
CA HIS A 42 -2.03 26.70 1.09
C HIS A 42 -1.81 26.67 2.61
N LEU A 43 -0.55 26.59 3.04
CA LEU A 43 -0.22 26.48 4.45
C LEU A 43 -0.62 27.79 5.17
N PRO A 44 -1.41 27.74 6.24
CA PRO A 44 -1.86 28.96 6.89
C PRO A 44 -0.69 29.64 7.60
N SER A 45 -0.27 30.81 7.10
CA SER A 45 0.89 31.57 7.60
C SER A 45 0.69 32.16 8.99
N HIS A 46 -0.55 32.26 9.47
CA HIS A 46 -0.89 32.78 10.79
C HIS A 46 -0.76 31.73 11.91
N LEU A 47 -0.58 30.45 11.57
CA LEU A 47 -0.40 29.39 12.55
C LEU A 47 1.04 29.35 13.06
N ASP A 48 1.22 28.95 14.32
CA ASP A 48 2.56 28.62 14.81
C ASP A 48 3.15 27.41 14.06
N PHE A 49 4.46 27.22 14.17
CA PHE A 49 5.16 26.13 13.48
C PHE A 49 4.62 24.73 13.85
N GLN A 50 4.16 24.55 15.09
CA GLN A 50 3.64 23.28 15.58
C GLN A 50 2.28 22.97 14.94
N ALA A 51 1.38 23.95 14.89
CA ALA A 51 0.08 23.87 14.26
C ALA A 51 0.17 23.71 12.74
N GLN A 52 1.14 24.37 12.09
CA GLN A 52 1.47 24.12 10.68
C GLN A 52 1.89 22.66 10.46
N TRP A 53 2.78 22.13 11.31
CA TRP A 53 3.21 20.74 11.23
C TRP A 53 2.08 19.74 11.51
N ASP A 54 1.22 20.03 12.49
CA ASP A 54 0.04 19.23 12.80
C ASP A 54 -0.96 19.22 11.64
N HIS A 55 -1.13 20.35 10.94
CA HIS A 55 -1.92 20.44 9.72
C HIS A 55 -1.39 19.53 8.62
N VAL A 56 -0.09 19.58 8.34
CA VAL A 56 0.56 18.70 7.34
C VAL A 56 0.38 17.23 7.72
N LYS A 57 0.64 16.86 8.97
CA LYS A 57 0.46 15.48 9.46
C LYS A 57 -0.99 15.00 9.29
N ALA A 58 -1.96 15.84 9.63
CA ALA A 58 -3.38 15.52 9.48
C ALA A 58 -3.74 15.26 8.01
N ALA A 59 -3.28 16.13 7.10
CA ALA A 59 -3.51 15.98 5.66
C ALA A 59 -2.91 14.68 5.09
N VAL A 60 -1.65 14.37 5.46
CA VAL A 60 -0.97 13.12 5.04
C VAL A 60 -1.69 11.90 5.58
N LYS A 61 -2.12 11.94 6.84
CA LYS A 61 -2.86 10.85 7.50
C LYS A 61 -4.19 10.59 6.81
N GLN A 62 -4.95 11.65 6.50
CA GLN A 62 -6.22 11.53 5.79
C GLN A 62 -6.04 10.97 4.39
N PHE A 63 -5.09 11.52 3.63
CA PHE A 63 -4.76 11.03 2.29
C PHE A 63 -4.38 9.55 2.31
N THR A 64 -3.48 9.16 3.21
CA THR A 64 -2.99 7.78 3.26
C THR A 64 -4.08 6.80 3.62
N ARG A 65 -4.98 7.15 4.55
CA ARG A 65 -6.14 6.31 4.87
C ARG A 65 -7.03 6.10 3.66
N LYS A 66 -7.35 7.18 2.94
CA LYS A 66 -8.17 7.12 1.74
C LYS A 66 -7.50 6.26 0.66
N PHE A 67 -6.23 6.53 0.34
CA PHE A 67 -5.48 5.75 -0.64
C PHE A 67 -5.42 4.27 -0.25
N ALA A 68 -5.18 3.96 1.03
CA ALA A 68 -5.12 2.58 1.49
C ALA A 68 -6.44 1.84 1.28
N THR A 69 -7.58 2.47 1.56
CA THR A 69 -8.91 1.90 1.30
C THR A 69 -9.13 1.70 -0.20
N ASP A 70 -8.92 2.76 -1.00
CA ASP A 70 -9.14 2.72 -2.45
C ASP A 70 -8.24 1.66 -3.12
N TYR A 71 -7.00 1.50 -2.64
CA TYR A 71 -6.06 0.49 -3.12
C TYR A 71 -6.45 -0.94 -2.73
N ASP A 72 -6.99 -1.13 -1.52
CA ASP A 72 -7.46 -2.45 -1.08
C ASP A 72 -8.68 -2.90 -1.88
N ASP A 73 -9.60 -1.98 -2.16
CA ASP A 73 -10.75 -2.20 -3.03
C ASP A 73 -10.30 -2.54 -4.46
N TRP A 74 -9.40 -1.75 -5.02
CA TRP A 74 -8.79 -2.02 -6.34
C TRP A 74 -8.18 -3.42 -6.37
N ARG A 75 -7.29 -3.74 -5.43
CA ARG A 75 -6.59 -5.03 -5.38
C ARG A 75 -7.57 -6.20 -5.28
N THR A 76 -8.58 -6.09 -4.42
CA THR A 76 -9.60 -7.12 -4.24
C THR A 76 -10.39 -7.35 -5.53
N ASN A 77 -10.79 -6.28 -6.21
CA ASN A 77 -11.52 -6.37 -7.48
C ASN A 77 -10.65 -6.90 -8.61
N THR A 78 -9.39 -6.46 -8.70
CA THR A 78 -8.43 -6.93 -9.69
C THR A 78 -8.13 -8.42 -9.50
N LEU A 79 -7.90 -8.89 -8.27
CA LEU A 79 -7.71 -10.32 -8.00
C LEU A 79 -8.92 -11.15 -8.45
N LYS A 80 -10.14 -10.70 -8.11
CA LYS A 80 -11.38 -11.37 -8.54
C LYS A 80 -11.49 -11.42 -10.06
N GLU A 81 -11.18 -10.33 -10.76
CA GLU A 81 -11.26 -10.28 -12.22
C GLU A 81 -10.19 -11.15 -12.89
N LEU A 82 -8.96 -11.13 -12.40
CA LEU A 82 -7.90 -12.01 -12.90
C LEU A 82 -8.25 -13.48 -12.71
N GLN A 83 -8.78 -13.86 -11.55
CA GLN A 83 -9.25 -15.22 -11.28
C GLN A 83 -10.41 -15.61 -12.20
N ARG A 84 -11.38 -14.70 -12.45
CA ARG A 84 -12.47 -14.92 -13.41
C ARG A 84 -11.94 -15.12 -14.82
N ARG A 85 -11.00 -14.27 -15.26
CA ARG A 85 -10.37 -14.36 -16.58
C ARG A 85 -9.61 -15.66 -16.74
N ARG A 86 -8.81 -16.06 -15.74
CA ARG A 86 -8.11 -17.35 -15.67
C ARG A 86 -9.09 -18.52 -15.80
N ASN A 87 -10.17 -18.51 -15.02
CA ASN A 87 -11.17 -19.57 -15.05
C ASN A 87 -11.94 -19.62 -16.36
N ARG A 88 -12.26 -18.46 -16.95
CA ARG A 88 -12.90 -18.38 -18.28
C ARG A 88 -11.99 -18.98 -19.35
N LEU A 89 -10.71 -18.62 -19.35
CA LEU A 89 -9.72 -19.16 -20.27
C LEU A 89 -9.60 -20.69 -20.14
N LEU A 90 -9.58 -21.24 -18.93
CA LEU A 90 -9.51 -22.70 -18.76
C LEU A 90 -10.80 -23.41 -19.20
N ARG A 91 -11.96 -22.80 -18.96
CA ARG A 91 -13.26 -23.36 -19.35
C ARG A 91 -13.48 -23.36 -20.86
N SER A 92 -12.90 -22.42 -21.60
CA SER A 92 -12.99 -22.38 -23.06
C SER A 92 -12.12 -23.45 -23.76
N GLN A 93 -11.42 -24.30 -22.99
CA GLN A 93 -10.55 -25.37 -23.51
C GLN A 93 -9.65 -24.93 -24.67
N PRO A 94 -8.88 -23.83 -24.52
CA PRO A 94 -8.08 -23.27 -25.59
C PRO A 94 -6.95 -24.23 -25.98
N SER A 95 -6.41 -24.03 -27.19
CA SER A 95 -5.24 -24.76 -27.66
C SER A 95 -4.04 -24.56 -26.73
N LEU A 96 -3.08 -25.48 -26.79
CA LEU A 96 -1.87 -25.42 -25.96
C LEU A 96 -1.11 -24.10 -26.14
N GLY A 97 -0.99 -23.60 -27.38
CA GLY A 97 -0.31 -22.33 -27.67
C GLY A 97 -0.96 -21.14 -26.96
N ILE A 98 -2.29 -21.06 -26.98
CA ILE A 98 -3.04 -19.99 -26.27
C ILE A 98 -2.85 -20.13 -24.75
N ARG A 99 -2.85 -21.36 -24.20
CA ARG A 99 -2.59 -21.57 -22.76
C ARG A 99 -1.22 -21.05 -22.36
N LEU A 100 -0.18 -21.43 -23.09
CA LEU A 100 1.21 -21.04 -22.80
C LEU A 100 1.43 -19.54 -22.94
N GLN A 101 0.69 -18.87 -23.83
CA GLN A 101 0.80 -17.43 -24.02
C GLN A 101 0.14 -16.63 -22.89
N PHE A 102 -1.08 -16.99 -22.47
CA PHE A 102 -1.89 -16.13 -21.59
C PHE A 102 -1.93 -16.56 -20.13
N LEU A 103 -1.88 -17.87 -19.85
CA LEU A 103 -2.01 -18.37 -18.48
C LEU A 103 -0.86 -17.89 -17.57
N PRO A 104 0.43 -17.96 -17.99
CA PRO A 104 1.53 -17.52 -17.13
C PRO A 104 1.45 -16.04 -16.77
N VAL A 105 1.01 -15.19 -17.71
CA VAL A 105 0.84 -13.75 -17.48
C VAL A 105 -0.22 -13.49 -16.41
N ILE A 106 -1.36 -14.17 -16.50
CA ILE A 106 -2.45 -14.01 -15.52
C ILE A 106 -2.01 -14.56 -14.15
N ASP A 107 -1.36 -15.73 -14.13
CA ASP A 107 -0.89 -16.35 -12.88
C ASP A 107 0.20 -15.50 -12.21
N GLN A 108 1.10 -14.87 -12.97
CA GLN A 108 2.09 -13.93 -12.44
C GLN A 108 1.42 -12.70 -11.81
N GLN A 109 0.41 -12.14 -12.46
CA GLN A 109 -0.33 -10.98 -11.91
C GLN A 109 -1.09 -11.34 -10.63
N ILE A 110 -1.71 -12.53 -10.58
CA ILE A 110 -2.37 -13.04 -9.37
C ILE A 110 -1.34 -13.23 -8.26
N SER A 111 -0.21 -13.87 -8.56
CA SER A 111 0.85 -14.15 -7.60
C SER A 111 1.43 -12.87 -7.01
N ALA A 112 1.67 -11.84 -7.82
CA ALA A 112 2.17 -10.55 -7.33
C ALA A 112 1.22 -9.91 -6.30
N LEU A 113 -0.08 -9.85 -6.61
CA LEU A 113 -1.08 -9.28 -5.69
C LEU A 113 -1.29 -10.12 -4.43
N GLN A 114 -1.16 -11.45 -4.52
CA GLN A 114 -1.21 -12.36 -3.36
C GLN A 114 0.03 -12.26 -2.48
N GLN A 115 1.21 -12.01 -3.07
CA GLN A 115 2.44 -11.80 -2.32
C GLN A 115 2.32 -10.54 -1.46
N GLU A 116 1.82 -9.43 -2.01
CA GLU A 116 1.57 -8.21 -1.23
C GLU A 116 0.62 -8.45 -0.04
N LEU A 117 -0.42 -9.25 -0.21
CA LEU A 117 -1.33 -9.62 0.88
C LEU A 117 -0.61 -10.42 1.97
N THR A 118 0.24 -11.36 1.56
CA THR A 118 1.07 -12.16 2.46
C THR A 118 2.04 -11.28 3.24
N ASP A 119 2.66 -10.31 2.59
CA ASP A 119 3.59 -9.36 3.23
C ASP A 119 2.86 -8.50 4.26
N ILE A 120 1.69 -7.96 3.92
CA ILE A 120 0.85 -7.19 4.85
C ILE A 120 0.40 -8.04 6.04
N ALA A 121 -0.03 -9.29 5.79
CA ALA A 121 -0.44 -10.20 6.85
C ALA A 121 0.71 -10.52 7.80
N SER A 122 1.90 -10.77 7.25
CA SER A 122 3.13 -11.04 8.00
C SER A 122 3.54 -9.83 8.86
N LEU A 123 3.44 -8.62 8.31
CA LEU A 123 3.67 -7.38 9.05
C LEU A 123 2.69 -7.21 10.22
N LYS A 124 1.40 -7.42 9.98
CA LYS A 124 0.36 -7.34 11.02
C LYS A 124 0.57 -8.39 12.12
N ALA A 125 0.93 -9.62 11.75
CA ALA A 125 1.22 -10.69 12.68
C ALA A 125 2.45 -10.37 13.55
N GLY A 126 3.54 -9.87 12.94
CA GLY A 126 4.75 -9.46 13.66
C GLY A 126 4.53 -8.28 14.60
N VAL A 127 3.68 -7.32 14.24
CA VAL A 127 3.26 -6.22 15.13
C VAL A 127 2.47 -6.77 16.32
N ARG A 128 1.48 -7.63 16.08
CA ARG A 128 0.65 -8.24 17.13
C ARG A 128 1.48 -9.11 18.09
N TRP A 129 2.47 -9.84 17.58
CA TRP A 129 3.36 -10.67 18.40
C TRP A 129 4.23 -9.82 19.34
N ARG A 130 4.76 -8.68 18.86
CA ARG A 130 5.54 -7.75 19.70
C ARG A 130 4.69 -7.00 20.73
N GLU A 131 3.45 -6.64 20.39
CA GLU A 131 2.56 -5.91 21.31
C GLU A 131 1.99 -6.76 22.42
N LYS A 132 1.88 -8.09 22.23
CA LYS A 132 1.32 -9.02 23.22
C LYS A 132 2.37 -9.79 24.03
N GLY A 133 3.65 -9.45 23.90
CA GLY A 133 4.73 -10.10 24.63
C GLY A 133 4.92 -11.54 24.17
N GLY A 134 5.72 -11.75 23.12
CA GLY A 134 6.43 -13.01 22.97
C GLY A 134 7.28 -13.22 24.22
N ARG A 135 7.06 -14.34 24.93
CA ARG A 135 7.95 -14.79 26.00
C ARG A 135 9.36 -15.01 25.47
#